data_AF-A0A4Y9YMK5-F1
#
_entry.id   AF-A0A4Y9YMK5-F1
#
_cell.length_a   1.000
_cell.length_b   1.000
_cell.length_c   1.000
_cell.angle_alpha   90.00
_cell.angle_beta   90.00
_cell.angle_gamma   90.00
#
_symmetry.space_group_name_H-M   'P 1'
#
loop_
_entity.id
_entity.type
_entity.pdbx_description
1 polymer ?
#
loop_
_entity_poly.entity_id
_entity_poly.type
_entity_poly.pdbx_seq_one_letter_code
_entity_poly.pdbx_strand_id
1 'polypeptide(L)'
;MVKALLLQILLVPSRRPVLRLALNQNRLCPPTEHDRALAAFRNVYELQLNTTLTTWDDMQHIIRYMPALRTIEMGYNRIHTLSGGRDAIASRSHLRLEEINLDSNSLSSWPETCEALRPYTALQRLVLTSNAIESIGPLHDPSDPPVHLKHLSLSYNRLRSWRDIDHLSEWCPAIESLTLTGNPLVEGKMPAHIT
;
A
#
# COMPACT_ATOMS: atom_id res chain seq x y z
N MET A 1 11.10 -11.44 26.91
CA MET A 1 10.10 -12.34 26.28
C MET A 1 10.18 -12.18 24.76
N VAL A 2 11.36 -12.42 24.18
CA VAL A 2 11.71 -12.22 22.77
C VAL A 2 12.46 -13.48 22.35
N LYS A 3 11.72 -14.51 21.92
CA LYS A 3 12.22 -15.74 21.30
C LYS A 3 11.00 -16.44 20.68
N ALA A 4 10.66 -16.06 19.45
CA ALA A 4 9.77 -16.83 18.59
C ALA A 4 10.01 -16.43 17.14
N LEU A 5 11.19 -16.73 16.61
CA LEU A 5 11.43 -16.72 15.17
C LEU A 5 12.13 -18.03 14.79
N LEU A 6 11.35 -19.12 14.86
CA LEU A 6 11.59 -20.29 14.03
C LEU A 6 10.22 -20.76 13.53
N LEU A 7 10.01 -20.59 12.22
CA LEU A 7 9.02 -21.28 11.40
C LEU A 7 7.57 -21.31 11.92
N GLN A 8 6.75 -20.39 11.42
CA GLN A 8 5.44 -20.81 10.89
C GLN A 8 5.55 -20.90 9.37
N ILE A 9 6.32 -21.90 8.90
CA ILE A 9 6.09 -22.46 7.56
C ILE A 9 4.94 -23.45 7.74
N LEU A 10 3.71 -22.95 7.67
CA LEU A 10 2.56 -23.81 7.42
C LEU A 10 2.51 -24.06 5.91
N LEU A 11 3.18 -25.15 5.52
CA LEU A 11 2.95 -25.83 4.25
C LEU A 11 1.48 -26.26 4.21
N VAL A 12 0.65 -25.52 3.48
CA VAL A 12 -0.51 -26.12 2.82
C VAL A 12 -0.02 -26.56 1.45
N PRO A 13 0.19 -27.86 1.20
CA PRO A 13 0.63 -28.33 -0.10
C PRO A 13 -0.59 -28.38 -1.03
N SER A 14 -0.90 -27.28 -1.71
CA SER A 14 -1.95 -27.26 -2.72
C SER A 14 -1.46 -26.60 -4.01
N ARG A 15 -0.79 -27.40 -4.85
CA ARG A 15 -0.70 -27.37 -6.33
C ARG A 15 -0.60 -26.02 -7.09
N ARG A 16 -0.27 -24.91 -6.44
CA ARG A 16 0.22 -23.67 -7.04
C ARG A 16 1.41 -23.20 -6.21
N PRO A 17 2.57 -22.84 -6.80
CA PRO A 17 3.79 -22.55 -6.05
C PRO A 17 3.77 -21.14 -5.43
N VAL A 18 2.63 -20.76 -4.84
CA VAL A 18 2.36 -19.44 -4.26
C VAL A 18 2.48 -19.60 -2.75
N LEU A 19 3.62 -19.25 -2.18
CA LEU A 19 3.80 -19.29 -0.73
C LEU A 19 3.29 -17.97 -0.13
N ARG A 20 2.24 -18.06 0.69
CA ARG A 20 1.75 -16.97 1.54
C ARG A 20 2.46 -17.03 2.88
N LEU A 21 3.10 -15.94 3.28
CA LEU A 21 3.77 -15.79 4.57
C LEU A 21 2.94 -14.84 5.44
N ALA A 22 2.24 -15.38 6.44
CA ALA A 22 1.47 -14.60 7.40
C ALA A 22 2.25 -14.44 8.70
N LEU A 23 2.55 -13.19 9.06
CA LEU A 23 3.28 -12.81 10.27
C LEU A 23 2.45 -11.88 11.18
N ASN A 24 1.15 -11.77 10.89
CA ASN A 24 0.20 -10.94 11.63
C ASN A 24 0.36 -11.12 13.14
N GLN A 25 0.23 -10.03 13.90
CA GLN A 25 0.34 -10.02 15.37
C GLN A 25 1.72 -10.45 15.93
N ASN A 26 2.77 -10.52 15.11
CA ASN A 26 4.15 -10.72 15.57
C ASN A 26 4.99 -9.44 15.46
N ARG A 27 5.99 -9.30 16.35
CA ARG A 27 7.05 -8.30 16.20
C ARG A 27 8.19 -8.90 15.41
N LEU A 28 8.51 -8.32 14.26
CA LEU A 28 9.59 -8.81 13.41
C LEU A 28 10.94 -8.26 13.85
N CYS A 29 11.95 -9.11 13.77
CA CYS A 29 13.34 -8.71 13.76
C CYS A 29 13.92 -9.04 12.38
N PRO A 30 14.71 -8.14 11.77
CA PRO A 30 15.40 -8.45 10.53
C PRO A 30 16.26 -9.71 10.67
N PRO A 31 16.30 -10.59 9.65
CA PRO A 31 17.13 -11.79 9.70
C PRO A 31 18.61 -11.40 9.77
N THR A 32 19.36 -12.08 10.63
CA THR A 32 20.81 -11.88 10.80
C THR A 32 21.64 -12.52 9.69
N GLU A 33 21.09 -13.51 8.97
CA GLU A 33 21.76 -14.22 7.88
C GLU A 33 21.07 -13.96 6.54
N HIS A 34 21.62 -13.02 5.77
CA HIS A 34 21.01 -12.50 4.54
C HIS A 34 20.72 -13.59 3.49
N ASP A 35 21.72 -14.41 3.14
CA ASP A 35 21.59 -15.39 2.05
C ASP A 35 20.59 -16.50 2.38
N ARG A 36 20.56 -16.95 3.64
CA ARG A 36 19.58 -17.95 4.08
C ARG A 36 18.17 -17.40 4.06
N ALA A 37 17.98 -16.15 4.47
CA ALA A 37 16.67 -15.49 4.39
C ALA A 37 16.22 -15.34 2.93
N LEU A 38 17.11 -14.90 2.04
CA LEU A 38 16.80 -14.79 0.61
C LEU A 38 16.42 -16.15 0.01
N ALA A 39 17.18 -17.21 0.32
CA ALA A 39 16.88 -18.56 -0.14
C ALA A 39 15.53 -19.09 0.40
N ALA A 40 15.22 -18.82 1.67
CA ALA A 40 13.99 -19.26 2.31
C ALA A 40 12.74 -18.54 1.77
N PHE A 41 12.86 -17.24 1.45
CA PHE A 41 11.71 -16.40 1.10
C PHE A 41 11.59 -16.09 -0.39
N ARG A 42 12.47 -16.64 -1.25
CA ARG A 42 12.48 -16.39 -2.70
C ARG A 42 11.18 -16.66 -3.44
N ASN A 43 10.32 -17.54 -2.91
CA ASN A 43 9.05 -17.94 -3.51
C ASN A 43 7.83 -17.34 -2.77
N VAL A 44 8.06 -16.48 -1.76
CA VAL A 44 6.96 -15.77 -1.09
C VAL A 44 6.31 -14.83 -2.10
N TYR A 45 5.01 -15.02 -2.29
CA TYR A 45 4.20 -14.27 -3.24
C TYR A 45 3.25 -13.29 -2.54
N GLU A 46 2.80 -13.65 -1.34
CA GLU A 46 1.96 -12.80 -0.50
C GLU A 46 2.58 -12.71 0.90
N LEU A 47 2.67 -11.49 1.42
CA LEU A 47 3.18 -11.20 2.76
C LEU A 47 2.09 -10.51 3.57
N GLN A 48 1.80 -11.04 4.76
CA GLN A 48 0.87 -10.42 5.69
C GLN A 48 1.55 -9.97 6.97
N LEU A 49 1.36 -8.69 7.28
CA LEU A 49 1.95 -7.94 8.38
C LEU A 49 0.86 -7.14 9.11
N ASN A 50 -0.37 -7.66 9.16
CA ASN A 50 -1.47 -6.96 9.81
C ASN A 50 -1.28 -6.94 11.33
N THR A 51 -1.52 -5.80 11.97
CA THR A 51 -1.44 -5.66 13.44
C THR A 51 -0.06 -6.05 14.00
N THR A 52 1.02 -5.75 13.30
CA THR A 52 2.40 -6.04 13.74
C THR A 52 3.13 -4.81 14.27
N LEU A 53 2.57 -3.61 14.08
CA LEU A 53 3.22 -2.30 14.25
C LEU A 53 4.44 -2.14 13.33
N THR A 54 4.48 -2.87 12.22
CA THR A 54 5.55 -2.73 11.22
C THR A 54 5.41 -1.39 10.51
N THR A 55 6.50 -0.61 10.49
CA THR A 55 6.54 0.66 9.77
C THR A 55 6.68 0.42 8.27
N TRP A 56 6.38 1.44 7.45
CA TRP A 56 6.58 1.36 6.01
C TRP A 56 8.05 1.10 5.65
N ASP A 57 8.97 1.79 6.33
CA ASP A 57 10.42 1.59 6.15
C ASP A 57 10.84 0.16 6.52
N ASP A 58 10.40 -0.37 7.66
CA ASP A 58 10.70 -1.76 8.03
C ASP A 58 10.20 -2.75 6.98
N MET A 59 9.02 -2.50 6.41
CA MET A 59 8.50 -3.31 5.30
C MET A 59 9.43 -3.24 4.08
N GLN A 60 9.92 -2.05 3.70
CA GLN A 60 10.90 -1.92 2.61
C GLN A 60 12.11 -2.81 2.85
N HIS A 61 12.57 -2.90 4.10
CA HIS A 61 13.73 -3.72 4.45
C HIS A 61 13.43 -5.23 4.37
N ILE A 62 12.22 -5.65 4.73
CA ILE A 62 11.77 -7.05 4.73
C ILE A 62 11.58 -7.58 3.31
N ILE A 63 10.94 -6.81 2.43
CA ILE A 63 10.56 -7.32 1.10
C ILE A 63 11.74 -7.56 0.16
N ARG A 64 12.94 -7.06 0.51
CA ARG A 64 14.20 -7.32 -0.20
C ARG A 64 14.53 -8.82 -0.30
N TYR A 65 14.03 -9.61 0.65
CA TYR A 65 14.22 -11.06 0.69
C TYR A 65 13.19 -11.83 -0.14
N MET A 66 12.21 -11.14 -0.74
CA MET A 66 11.02 -11.74 -1.38
C MET A 66 10.88 -11.32 -2.86
N PRO A 67 11.81 -11.70 -3.74
CA PRO A 67 11.82 -11.27 -5.15
C PRO A 67 10.61 -11.72 -5.99
N ALA A 68 9.78 -12.64 -5.48
CA ALA A 68 8.56 -13.10 -6.14
C ALA A 68 7.29 -12.39 -5.63
N LEU A 69 7.39 -11.53 -4.62
CA LEU A 69 6.27 -10.90 -3.93
C LEU A 69 5.38 -10.11 -4.89
N ARG A 70 4.06 -10.21 -4.69
CA ARG A 70 3.00 -9.53 -5.44
C ARG A 70 2.00 -8.81 -4.57
N THR A 71 1.71 -9.35 -3.39
CA THR A 71 0.70 -8.78 -2.51
C THR A 71 1.26 -8.53 -1.12
N ILE A 72 1.00 -7.35 -0.58
CA ILE A 72 1.32 -7.00 0.81
C ILE A 72 0.04 -6.59 1.53
N GLU A 73 -0.17 -7.20 2.69
CA GLU A 73 -1.22 -6.84 3.65
C GLU A 73 -0.56 -6.20 4.88
N MET A 74 -0.83 -4.91 5.12
CA MET A 74 -0.24 -4.10 6.20
C MET A 74 -1.28 -3.26 6.93
N GLY A 75 -2.49 -3.78 7.08
CA GLY A 75 -3.55 -3.11 7.80
C GLY A 75 -3.31 -3.03 9.32
N TYR A 76 -3.96 -2.06 9.97
CA TYR A 76 -3.98 -1.92 11.43
C TYR A 76 -2.58 -1.71 12.06
N ASN A 77 -1.68 -1.01 11.35
CA ASN A 77 -0.29 -0.77 11.81
C ASN A 77 -0.03 0.65 12.32
N ARG A 78 -1.05 1.52 12.31
CA ARG A 78 -0.94 2.94 12.71
C ARG A 78 0.09 3.71 11.87
N ILE A 79 0.19 3.39 10.59
CA ILE A 79 1.08 4.08 9.65
C ILE A 79 0.49 5.46 9.36
N HIS A 80 1.27 6.50 9.65
CA HIS A 80 0.88 7.90 9.43
C HIS A 80 1.44 8.47 8.13
N THR A 81 2.62 8.01 7.74
CA THR A 81 3.35 8.45 6.54
C THR A 81 4.02 7.26 5.86
N LEU A 82 4.20 7.34 4.55
CA LEU A 82 4.98 6.38 3.77
C LEU A 82 6.38 6.96 3.52
N SER A 83 7.25 6.91 4.52
CA SER A 83 8.63 7.41 4.43
C SER A 83 9.50 6.60 3.47
N GLY A 84 10.61 7.15 2.97
CA GLY A 84 11.66 6.36 2.29
C GLY A 84 11.53 6.12 0.78
N GLY A 85 10.54 6.71 0.09
CA GLY A 85 10.35 6.52 -1.36
C GLY A 85 11.44 7.10 -2.28
N ARG A 86 12.13 8.17 -1.87
CA ARG A 86 13.15 8.85 -2.71
C ARG A 86 14.51 8.14 -2.74
N ASP A 87 14.90 7.50 -1.64
CA ASP A 87 16.22 6.84 -1.48
C ASP A 87 16.13 5.30 -1.49
N ALA A 88 14.93 4.74 -1.68
CA ALA A 88 14.77 3.31 -1.82
C ALA A 88 15.43 2.83 -3.12
N ILE A 89 16.62 2.25 -3.00
CA ILE A 89 17.27 1.49 -4.07
C ILE A 89 16.21 0.51 -4.61
N ALA A 90 15.80 0.70 -5.86
CA ALA A 90 14.74 -0.09 -6.48
C ALA A 90 15.05 -1.59 -6.34
N SER A 91 14.33 -2.26 -5.46
CA SER A 91 14.49 -3.70 -5.27
C SER A 91 13.67 -4.43 -6.33
N ARG A 92 14.10 -5.64 -6.72
CA ARG A 92 13.32 -6.48 -7.65
C ARG A 92 11.89 -6.75 -7.17
N SER A 93 11.66 -6.68 -5.86
CA SER A 93 10.34 -6.84 -5.25
C SER A 93 9.44 -5.62 -5.52
N HIS A 94 10.00 -4.40 -5.57
CA HIS A 94 9.21 -3.19 -5.87
C HIS A 94 8.65 -3.24 -7.30
N LEU A 95 9.46 -3.70 -8.25
CA LEU A 95 9.11 -3.81 -9.67
C LEU A 95 8.03 -4.85 -9.99
N ARG A 96 7.62 -5.62 -8.98
CA ARG A 96 6.76 -6.79 -9.14
C ARG A 96 5.51 -6.70 -8.29
N LEU A 97 5.49 -5.85 -7.27
CA LEU A 97 4.36 -5.75 -6.37
C LEU A 97 3.13 -5.22 -7.13
N GLU A 98 2.03 -5.95 -7.06
CA GLU A 98 0.80 -5.71 -7.81
C GLU A 98 -0.31 -5.15 -6.90
N GLU A 99 -0.29 -5.49 -5.60
CA GLU A 99 -1.28 -5.07 -4.62
C GLU A 99 -0.66 -4.69 -3.27
N ILE A 100 -1.10 -3.54 -2.74
CA ILE A 100 -0.81 -3.07 -1.38
C ILE A 100 -2.13 -2.79 -0.66
N ASN A 101 -2.30 -3.44 0.49
CA ASN A 101 -3.38 -3.15 1.41
C ASN A 101 -2.88 -2.45 2.68
N LEU A 102 -3.35 -1.23 2.90
CA LEU A 102 -3.04 -0.36 4.02
C LEU A 102 -4.32 0.00 4.80
N ASP A 103 -5.33 -0.87 4.79
CA ASP A 103 -6.59 -0.71 5.53
C ASP A 103 -6.34 -0.33 7.00
N SER A 104 -7.13 0.60 7.53
CA SER A 104 -7.16 0.93 8.95
C SER A 104 -5.79 1.39 9.48
N ASN A 105 -5.14 2.26 8.71
CA ASN A 105 -3.97 3.01 9.13
C ASN A 105 -4.36 4.48 9.41
N SER A 106 -3.46 5.43 9.26
CA SER A 106 -3.69 6.83 9.58
C SER A 106 -3.02 7.76 8.58
N LEU A 107 -2.97 7.33 7.31
CA LEU A 107 -2.46 8.12 6.20
C LEU A 107 -3.41 9.27 5.91
N SER A 108 -2.88 10.49 5.80
CA SER A 108 -3.67 11.70 5.54
C SER A 108 -3.26 12.45 4.28
N SER A 109 -2.02 12.28 3.81
CA SER A 109 -1.46 13.00 2.67
C SER A 109 -1.50 12.12 1.41
N TRP A 110 -2.40 12.45 0.48
CA TRP A 110 -2.48 11.78 -0.82
C TRP A 110 -1.22 11.99 -1.69
N PRO A 111 -0.68 13.23 -1.84
CA PRO A 111 0.54 13.45 -2.61
C PRO A 111 1.74 12.65 -2.11
N GLU A 112 1.98 12.62 -0.79
CA GLU A 112 3.08 11.84 -0.20
C GLU A 112 2.87 10.34 -0.40
N THR A 113 1.63 9.88 -0.30
CA THR A 113 1.28 8.47 -0.57
C THR A 113 1.61 8.11 -2.01
N CYS A 114 1.19 8.92 -2.99
CA CYS A 114 1.51 8.71 -4.40
C CYS A 114 3.02 8.74 -4.66
N GLU A 115 3.74 9.68 -4.06
CA GLU A 115 5.19 9.80 -4.18
C GLU A 115 5.91 8.53 -3.70
N ALA A 116 5.53 8.00 -2.54
CA ALA A 116 6.09 6.77 -2.00
C ALA A 116 5.76 5.52 -2.85
N LEU A 117 4.69 5.58 -3.65
CA LEU A 117 4.27 4.47 -4.51
C LEU A 117 4.88 4.51 -5.91
N ARG A 118 5.55 5.59 -6.32
CA ARG A 118 6.21 5.70 -7.65
C ARG A 118 7.18 4.57 -7.98
N PRO A 119 7.99 4.03 -7.04
CA PRO A 119 8.89 2.93 -7.33
C PRO A 119 8.19 1.60 -7.70
N TYR A 120 6.89 1.46 -7.42
CA TYR A 120 6.12 0.24 -7.64
C TYR A 120 5.43 0.26 -9.00
N THR A 121 6.23 0.11 -10.05
CA THR A 121 5.76 0.25 -11.44
C THR A 121 4.75 -0.82 -11.88
N ALA A 122 4.65 -1.95 -11.15
CA ALA A 122 3.68 -3.00 -11.39
C ALA A 122 2.41 -2.88 -10.53
N LEU A 123 2.34 -1.90 -9.62
CA LEU A 123 1.25 -1.76 -8.67
C LEU A 123 -0.03 -1.38 -9.39
N GLN A 124 -1.07 -2.20 -9.25
CA GLN A 124 -2.38 -1.98 -9.88
C GLN A 124 -3.48 -1.76 -8.85
N ARG A 125 -3.33 -2.28 -7.64
CA ARG A 125 -4.36 -2.24 -6.61
C ARG A 125 -3.85 -1.65 -5.31
N LEU A 126 -4.57 -0.65 -4.82
CA LEU A 126 -4.27 0.04 -3.57
C LEU A 126 -5.53 0.11 -2.70
N VAL A 127 -5.43 -0.41 -1.48
CA VAL A 127 -6.51 -0.33 -0.49
C VAL A 127 -6.10 0.62 0.63
N LEU A 128 -6.80 1.74 0.72
CA LEU A 128 -6.65 2.79 1.75
C LEU A 128 -7.93 2.95 2.56
N THR A 129 -8.74 1.90 2.67
CA THR A 129 -9.94 1.90 3.50
C THR A 129 -9.62 2.34 4.93
N SER A 130 -10.50 3.11 5.57
CA SER A 130 -10.37 3.52 6.97
C SER A 130 -9.05 4.24 7.28
N ASN A 131 -8.63 5.16 6.42
CA ASN A 131 -7.51 6.07 6.66
C ASN A 131 -8.03 7.50 6.97
N ALA A 132 -7.16 8.51 6.88
CA ALA A 132 -7.45 9.89 7.25
C ALA A 132 -7.29 10.87 6.08
N ILE A 133 -7.45 10.42 4.83
CA ILE A 133 -7.27 11.27 3.65
C ILE A 133 -8.41 12.27 3.56
N GLU A 134 -8.09 13.56 3.61
CA GLU A 134 -9.09 14.64 3.68
C GLU A 134 -9.27 15.37 2.35
N SER A 135 -8.24 15.40 1.50
CA SER A 135 -8.24 16.08 0.20
C SER A 135 -7.33 15.40 -0.82
N ILE A 136 -7.64 15.62 -2.10
CA ILE A 136 -6.82 15.22 -3.24
C ILE A 136 -6.68 16.46 -4.11
N GLY A 137 -5.53 17.14 -3.99
CA GLY A 137 -5.21 18.31 -4.80
C GLY A 137 -4.84 17.94 -6.24
N PRO A 138 -4.71 18.93 -7.13
CA PRO A 138 -4.14 18.73 -8.46
C PRO A 138 -2.71 18.20 -8.37
N LEU A 139 -2.24 17.56 -9.43
CA LEU A 139 -0.84 17.17 -9.53
C LEU A 139 0.03 18.44 -9.58
N HIS A 140 0.96 18.57 -8.62
CA HIS A 140 1.75 19.80 -8.47
C HIS A 140 2.65 20.11 -9.68
N ASP A 141 3.23 19.08 -10.28
CA ASP A 141 4.11 19.18 -11.44
C ASP A 141 3.59 18.25 -12.55
N PRO A 142 3.20 18.75 -13.74
CA PRO A 142 2.76 17.92 -14.85
C PRO A 142 3.83 16.94 -15.37
N SER A 143 5.10 17.18 -15.04
CA SER A 143 6.20 16.27 -15.37
C SER A 143 6.33 15.10 -14.39
N ASP A 144 5.64 15.14 -13.25
CA ASP A 144 5.64 14.05 -12.31
C ASP A 144 4.94 12.81 -12.91
N PRO A 145 5.58 11.63 -12.87
CA PRO A 145 4.96 10.44 -13.40
C PRO A 145 3.73 10.06 -12.56
N PRO A 146 2.58 9.78 -13.22
CA PRO A 146 1.41 9.29 -12.52
C PRO A 146 1.64 7.88 -11.95
N VAL A 147 0.84 7.52 -10.95
CA VAL A 147 0.83 6.14 -10.43
C VAL A 147 -0.08 5.27 -11.30
N HIS A 148 0.34 4.03 -11.56
CA HIS A 148 -0.32 3.14 -12.52
C HIS A 148 -1.44 2.29 -11.87
N LEU A 149 -2.26 2.92 -11.02
CA LEU A 149 -3.34 2.24 -10.31
C LEU A 149 -4.56 2.02 -11.19
N LYS A 150 -5.11 0.80 -11.13
CA LYS A 150 -6.39 0.41 -11.75
C LYS A 150 -7.52 0.30 -10.73
N HIS A 151 -7.19 -0.05 -9.49
CA HIS A 151 -8.16 -0.28 -8.44
C HIS A 151 -7.75 0.48 -7.17
N LEU A 152 -8.63 1.37 -6.72
CA LEU A 152 -8.39 2.20 -5.54
C LEU A 152 -9.58 2.14 -4.59
N SER A 153 -9.32 1.75 -3.34
CA SER A 153 -10.29 1.92 -2.25
C SER A 153 -9.91 3.08 -1.36
N LEU A 154 -10.77 4.10 -1.32
CA LEU A 154 -10.70 5.23 -0.41
C LEU A 154 -11.89 5.24 0.56
N SER A 155 -12.56 4.10 0.76
CA SER A 155 -13.72 3.99 1.65
C SER A 155 -13.37 4.42 3.09
N TYR A 156 -14.31 5.03 3.79
CA TYR A 156 -14.14 5.50 5.18
C TYR A 156 -12.93 6.40 5.41
N ASN A 157 -12.65 7.29 4.44
CA ASN A 157 -11.73 8.42 4.62
C ASN A 157 -12.54 9.68 4.96
N ARG A 158 -11.93 10.86 4.80
CA ARG A 158 -12.50 12.15 5.20
C ARG A 158 -12.67 13.09 4.01
N LEU A 159 -12.76 12.56 2.79
CA LEU A 159 -12.95 13.35 1.57
C LEU A 159 -14.28 14.08 1.63
N ARG A 160 -14.27 15.39 1.36
CA ARG A 160 -15.46 16.25 1.47
C ARG A 160 -15.90 16.85 0.14
N SER A 161 -15.06 16.84 -0.89
CA SER A 161 -15.31 17.52 -2.16
C SER A 161 -15.24 16.56 -3.33
N TRP A 162 -16.22 16.63 -4.22
CA TRP A 162 -16.15 15.92 -5.52
C TRP A 162 -14.99 16.42 -6.39
N ARG A 163 -14.53 17.65 -6.19
CA ARG A 163 -13.37 18.20 -6.88
C ARG A 163 -12.09 17.42 -6.58
N ASP A 164 -11.97 16.87 -5.38
CA ASP A 164 -10.85 15.98 -5.03
C ASP A 164 -10.82 14.74 -5.93
N ILE A 165 -12.00 14.24 -6.31
CA ILE A 165 -12.14 13.09 -7.19
C ILE A 165 -11.83 13.44 -8.64
N ASP A 166 -12.19 14.65 -9.10
CA ASP A 166 -11.82 15.13 -10.44
C ASP A 166 -10.29 15.14 -10.63
N HIS A 167 -9.55 15.60 -9.61
CA HIS A 167 -8.09 15.60 -9.60
C HIS A 167 -7.48 14.20 -9.60
N LEU A 168 -8.20 13.16 -9.15
CA LEU A 168 -7.69 11.79 -9.12
C LEU A 168 -7.25 11.30 -10.51
N SER A 169 -7.91 11.78 -11.57
CA SER A 169 -7.57 11.46 -12.96
C SER A 169 -6.16 11.91 -13.37
N GLU A 170 -5.64 12.97 -12.75
CA GLU A 170 -4.26 13.46 -12.95
C GLU A 170 -3.24 12.53 -12.27
N TRP A 171 -3.59 11.99 -11.09
CA TRP A 171 -2.72 11.08 -10.33
C TRP A 171 -2.73 9.65 -10.87
N CYS A 172 -3.91 9.15 -11.23
CA CYS A 172 -4.19 7.75 -11.58
C CYS A 172 -5.02 7.67 -12.88
N PRO A 173 -4.44 7.99 -14.05
CA PRO A 173 -5.19 8.08 -15.32
C PRO A 173 -5.77 6.74 -15.81
N ALA A 174 -5.29 5.61 -15.27
CA ALA A 174 -5.71 4.27 -15.65
C ALA A 174 -6.73 3.63 -14.69
N ILE A 175 -7.39 4.43 -13.83
CA ILE A 175 -8.33 3.91 -12.83
C ILE A 175 -9.55 3.25 -13.49
N GLU A 176 -9.83 2.01 -13.11
CA GLU A 176 -10.97 1.20 -13.61
C GLU A 176 -12.03 0.98 -12.52
N SER A 177 -11.63 1.00 -11.25
CA SER A 177 -12.52 0.82 -10.10
C SER A 177 -12.12 1.73 -8.94
N LEU A 178 -13.10 2.48 -8.43
CA LEU A 178 -12.95 3.40 -7.31
C LEU A 178 -14.07 3.16 -6.28
N THR A 179 -13.74 3.02 -5.00
CA THR A 179 -14.74 2.95 -3.92
C THR A 179 -14.55 4.08 -2.93
N LEU A 180 -15.62 4.84 -2.67
CA LEU A 180 -15.64 6.06 -1.85
C LEU A 180 -16.62 5.97 -0.67
N THR A 181 -17.22 4.80 -0.42
CA THR A 181 -18.24 4.59 0.61
C THR A 181 -17.78 5.11 1.97
N GLY A 182 -18.65 5.83 2.68
CA GLY A 182 -18.33 6.31 4.04
C GLY A 182 -17.46 7.56 4.11
N ASN A 183 -17.22 8.26 2.99
CA ASN A 183 -16.66 9.61 3.00
C ASN A 183 -17.76 10.68 3.15
N PRO A 184 -17.51 11.78 3.86
CA PRO A 184 -18.44 12.91 4.01
C PRO A 184 -18.46 13.81 2.76
N LEU A 185 -18.61 13.22 1.57
CA LEU A 185 -18.68 13.96 0.31
C LEU A 185 -19.96 14.81 0.31
N VAL A 186 -19.79 16.13 0.37
CA VAL A 186 -20.91 17.06 0.29
C VAL A 186 -21.15 17.36 -1.18
N GLU A 187 -22.39 17.24 -1.66
CA GLU A 187 -22.78 17.88 -2.90
C GLU A 187 -22.57 19.39 -2.72
N GLY A 188 -21.57 19.95 -3.42
CA GLY A 188 -21.47 21.38 -3.58
C GLY A 188 -22.84 21.87 -4.05
N LYS A 189 -23.43 22.83 -3.31
CA LYS A 189 -24.71 23.46 -3.68
C LYS A 189 -24.78 23.60 -5.19
N MET A 190 -25.82 23.03 -5.83
CA MET A 190 -26.21 23.50 -7.16
C MET A 190 -26.19 25.03 -7.11
N PRO A 191 -25.48 25.72 -8.02
CA PRO A 191 -25.56 27.16 -8.05
C PRO A 191 -27.03 27.53 -8.24
N ALA A 192 -27.63 28.06 -7.17
CA ALA A 192 -28.93 28.69 -7.26
C ALA A 192 -28.78 29.90 -8.21
N HIS A 193 -29.79 30.10 -9.05
CA HIS A 193 -29.99 31.21 -9.99
C HIS A 193 -29.54 30.95 -11.44
N ILE A 194 -30.28 30.07 -12.13
CA ILE A 194 -30.92 30.47 -13.39
C ILE A 194 -32.41 30.66 -13.08
N THR A 195 -32.80 31.88 -12.75
CA THR A 195 -34.13 32.44 -13.06
C THR A 195 -34.01 33.95 -13.06
#